data_AF-A0A3A8QPU7-F1
#
_entry.id   AF-A0A3A8QPU7-F1
#
_cell.length_a   1.000
_cell.length_b   1.000
_cell.length_c   1.000
_cell.angle_alpha   90.00
_cell.angle_beta   90.00
_cell.angle_gamma   90.00
#
_symmetry.space_group_name_H-M   'P 1'
#
loop_
_entity.id
_entity.type
_entity.pdbx_description
1 polymer ?
#
loop_
_entity_poly.entity_id
_entity_poly.type
_entity_poly.pdbx_seq_one_letter_code
_entity_poly.pdbx_strand_id
1 'polypeptide(L)'
;MGVEWKSNIDIADALERVADLLDTQDAMPFRVGAYRKAAATIANWPDSVAHLLAENGEAGLKALPGVGKSIAAAVAELVRTGQMGLLQRLEGESSPEGLLASVPGIGPELAKRIHEDLDITTLEALELASHDGRLERVEGFGPRRAEQVREVLAARLGRNRRERERARSHGGEDGPRPSVALLLKVDADYRRRAEAGELRRIAPKRFNPSGEAWLPVMREHVDDWNFRALFSNTALAHQQDATDDWVVIYFDQDDVEGQYTVVTSHVGPLNGRRVVRGREDECLAYYAREHAAHEAPHAGA
;
A
#
# COMPACT_ATOMS: atom_id res chain seq x y z
N MET A 1 9.13 38.33 10.21
CA MET A 1 7.94 38.04 9.40
C MET A 1 7.31 36.80 10.00
N GLY A 2 6.14 36.94 10.64
CA GLY A 2 5.49 35.82 11.31
C GLY A 2 5.03 34.79 10.28
N VAL A 3 5.37 33.53 10.51
CA VAL A 3 4.79 32.42 9.76
C VAL A 3 3.31 32.39 10.14
N GLU A 4 2.42 32.64 9.18
CA GLU A 4 0.99 32.46 9.38
C GLU A 4 0.73 30.96 9.42
N TRP A 5 0.72 30.42 10.63
CA TRP A 5 0.50 29.00 10.85
C TRP A 5 -0.96 28.66 10.53
N LYS A 6 -1.19 27.55 9.83
CA LYS A 6 -2.54 27.03 9.63
C LYS A 6 -3.21 26.81 10.97
N SER A 7 -4.47 27.25 11.08
CA SER A 7 -5.25 27.04 12.29
C SER A 7 -5.54 25.55 12.49
N ASN A 8 -5.87 25.16 13.71
CA ASN A 8 -6.31 23.79 14.00
C ASN A 8 -7.52 23.40 13.12
N ILE A 9 -8.41 24.35 12.82
CA ILE A 9 -9.56 24.14 11.94
C ILE A 9 -9.10 23.84 10.51
N ASP A 10 -8.16 24.61 9.96
CA ASP A 10 -7.65 24.35 8.60
C ASP A 10 -6.99 22.97 8.47
N ILE A 11 -6.29 22.53 9.53
CA ILE A 11 -5.67 21.21 9.58
C ILE A 11 -6.74 20.12 9.66
N ALA A 12 -7.74 20.30 10.52
CA ALA A 12 -8.86 19.36 10.66
C ALA A 12 -9.67 19.23 9.37
N ASP A 13 -9.99 20.34 8.70
CA ASP A 13 -10.71 20.36 7.43
C ASP A 13 -9.96 19.64 6.30
N ALA A 14 -8.62 19.74 6.29
CA ALA A 14 -7.80 18.98 5.34
C ALA A 14 -7.87 17.46 5.63
N LEU A 15 -7.86 17.06 6.90
CA LEU A 15 -7.97 15.65 7.29
C LEU A 15 -9.37 15.06 7.04
N GLU A 16 -10.44 15.84 7.26
CA GLU A 16 -11.81 15.43 6.89
C GLU A 16 -11.94 15.23 5.37
N ARG A 17 -11.41 16.16 4.57
CA ARG A 17 -11.39 15.99 3.10
C ARG A 17 -10.65 14.72 2.67
N VAL A 18 -9.53 14.40 3.32
CA VAL A 18 -8.84 13.12 3.09
C VAL A 18 -9.75 11.94 3.43
N ALA A 19 -10.44 11.98 4.57
CA ALA A 19 -11.35 10.91 4.98
C ALA A 19 -12.49 10.71 3.97
N ASP A 20 -13.13 11.78 3.50
CA ASP A 20 -14.22 11.72 2.53
C ASP A 20 -13.79 11.16 1.17
N LEU A 21 -12.60 11.56 0.70
CA LEU A 21 -12.05 11.03 -0.54
C LEU A 21 -11.67 9.55 -0.40
N LEU A 22 -11.12 9.14 0.74
CA LEU A 22 -10.83 7.74 1.03
C LEU A 22 -12.12 6.91 1.07
N ASP A 23 -13.17 7.41 1.72
CA ASP A 23 -14.48 6.75 1.82
C ASP A 23 -15.11 6.57 0.42
N THR A 24 -15.09 7.63 -0.39
CA THR A 24 -15.56 7.62 -1.78
C THR A 24 -14.79 6.63 -2.66
N GLN A 25 -13.49 6.45 -2.40
CA GLN A 25 -12.63 5.51 -3.12
C GLN A 25 -12.67 4.08 -2.56
N ASP A 26 -13.65 3.81 -1.69
CA ASP A 26 -13.86 2.51 -1.09
C ASP A 26 -12.60 2.00 -0.34
N ALA A 27 -11.84 2.93 0.27
CA ALA A 27 -10.69 2.63 1.13
C ALA A 27 -11.11 1.85 2.39
N MET A 28 -10.11 1.41 3.17
CA MET A 28 -10.35 0.60 4.37
C MET A 28 -11.04 1.44 5.47
N PRO A 29 -12.13 0.95 6.10
CA PRO A 29 -12.90 1.73 7.07
C PRO A 29 -12.07 2.23 8.26
N PHE A 30 -11.11 1.42 8.71
CA PHE A 30 -10.18 1.81 9.77
C PHE A 30 -9.41 3.08 9.39
N ARG A 31 -8.86 3.12 8.18
CA ARG A 31 -8.13 4.28 7.66
C ARG A 31 -9.01 5.52 7.59
N VAL A 32 -10.22 5.40 7.05
CA VAL A 32 -11.21 6.49 7.02
C VAL A 32 -11.50 6.99 8.44
N GLY A 33 -11.76 6.07 9.37
CA GLY A 33 -12.01 6.37 10.78
C GLY A 33 -10.84 7.05 11.49
N ALA A 34 -9.60 6.66 11.17
CA ALA A 34 -8.39 7.25 11.74
C ALA A 34 -8.25 8.73 11.34
N TYR A 35 -8.49 9.07 10.06
CA TYR A 35 -8.47 10.47 9.60
C TYR A 35 -9.59 11.30 10.22
N ARG A 36 -10.83 10.77 10.32
CA ARG A 36 -11.94 11.45 11.02
C ARG A 36 -11.65 11.68 12.50
N LYS A 37 -11.11 10.67 13.19
CA LYS A 37 -10.74 10.77 14.61
C LYS A 37 -9.64 11.81 14.84
N ALA A 38 -8.63 11.83 13.99
CA ALA A 38 -7.56 12.82 14.06
C ALA A 38 -8.08 14.24 13.77
N ALA A 39 -8.93 14.40 12.76
CA ALA A 39 -9.56 15.68 12.45
C ALA A 39 -10.36 16.22 13.67
N ALA A 40 -11.22 15.38 14.25
CA ALA A 40 -11.98 15.72 15.45
C ALA A 40 -11.07 16.07 16.65
N THR A 41 -9.97 15.33 16.84
CA THR A 41 -9.03 15.61 17.92
C THR A 41 -8.33 16.96 17.73
N ILE A 42 -7.84 17.23 16.52
CA ILE A 42 -7.13 18.46 16.20
C ILE A 42 -8.07 19.67 16.27
N ALA A 43 -9.30 19.56 15.75
CA ALA A 43 -10.29 20.64 15.80
C ALA A 43 -10.62 21.09 17.23
N ASN A 44 -10.64 20.13 18.17
CA ASN A 44 -10.96 20.39 19.58
C ASN A 44 -9.72 20.57 20.46
N TRP A 45 -8.51 20.53 19.90
CA TRP A 45 -7.29 20.68 20.69
C TRP A 45 -7.14 22.13 21.16
N PRO A 46 -6.91 22.37 22.47
CA PRO A 46 -6.94 23.72 23.04
C PRO A 46 -5.77 24.60 22.58
N ASP A 47 -4.63 23.98 22.29
CA ASP A 47 -3.41 24.68 21.89
C ASP A 47 -3.20 24.64 20.38
N SER A 48 -2.35 25.52 19.84
CA SER A 48 -2.00 25.46 18.42
C SER A 48 -1.21 24.19 18.11
N VAL A 49 -1.76 23.34 17.26
CA VAL A 49 -1.08 22.12 16.77
C VAL A 49 0.16 22.47 15.94
N ALA A 50 0.14 23.62 15.25
CA ALA A 50 1.29 24.11 14.51
C ALA A 50 2.45 24.53 15.44
N HIS A 51 2.15 25.16 16.58
CA HIS A 51 3.17 25.43 17.60
C HIS A 51 3.66 24.14 18.26
N LEU A 52 2.76 23.21 18.59
CA LEU A 52 3.14 21.90 19.12
C LEU A 52 4.14 21.18 18.21
N LEU A 53 3.92 21.25 16.88
CA LEU A 53 4.88 20.73 15.90
C LEU A 53 6.22 21.49 15.92
N ALA A 54 6.20 22.81 16.06
CA ALA A 54 7.41 23.62 16.09
C ALA A 54 8.27 23.32 17.34
N GLU A 55 7.64 23.09 18.49
CA GLU A 55 8.31 22.84 19.77
C GLU A 55 8.75 21.39 19.94
N ASN A 56 7.88 20.43 19.60
CA ASN A 56 8.06 19.01 19.92
C ASN A 56 8.25 18.13 18.68
N GLY A 57 8.25 18.72 17.48
CA GLY A 57 8.33 17.98 16.23
C GLY A 57 7.14 17.02 16.04
N GLU A 58 7.32 16.03 15.16
CA GLU A 58 6.28 15.01 14.90
C GLU A 58 6.02 14.12 16.13
N ALA A 59 6.93 14.09 17.11
CA ALA A 59 6.70 13.39 18.36
C ALA A 59 5.56 14.03 19.18
N GLY A 60 5.47 15.37 19.21
CA GLY A 60 4.36 16.08 19.84
C GLY A 60 3.03 15.78 19.17
N LEU A 61 3.01 15.74 17.82
CA LEU A 61 1.80 15.38 17.08
C LEU A 61 1.33 13.94 17.37
N LYS A 62 2.25 12.98 17.43
CA LYS A 62 1.92 11.57 17.75
C LYS A 62 1.41 11.36 19.19
N ALA A 63 1.64 12.32 20.08
CA ALA A 63 1.10 12.27 21.44
C ALA A 63 -0.38 12.64 21.49
N LEU A 64 -0.92 13.25 20.43
CA LEU A 64 -2.34 13.58 20.34
C LEU A 64 -3.17 12.31 20.18
N PRO A 65 -4.30 12.16 20.91
CA PRO A 65 -5.17 11.00 20.78
C PRO A 65 -5.63 10.76 19.35
N GLY A 66 -5.45 9.54 18.82
CA GLY A 66 -5.89 9.20 17.46
C GLY A 66 -5.03 9.80 16.34
N VAL A 67 -3.91 10.45 16.64
CA VAL A 67 -2.93 10.90 15.64
C VAL A 67 -1.78 9.89 15.59
N GLY A 68 -1.89 8.95 14.65
CA GLY A 68 -0.85 7.95 14.37
C GLY A 68 0.34 8.53 13.60
N LYS A 69 1.35 7.70 13.33
CA LYS A 69 2.58 8.13 12.64
C LYS A 69 2.33 8.75 11.27
N SER A 70 1.47 8.12 10.45
CA SER A 70 1.17 8.58 9.09
C SER A 70 0.43 9.92 9.09
N ILE A 71 -0.51 10.09 10.01
CA ILE A 71 -1.29 11.32 10.18
C ILE A 71 -0.40 12.44 10.70
N ALA A 72 0.46 12.17 11.69
CA ALA A 72 1.43 13.13 12.19
C ALA A 72 2.35 13.65 11.07
N ALA A 73 2.83 12.77 10.20
CA ALA A 73 3.63 13.16 9.04
C ALA A 73 2.84 14.03 8.04
N ALA A 74 1.58 13.66 7.74
CA ALA A 74 0.71 14.43 6.84
C ALA A 74 0.38 15.83 7.40
N VAL A 75 0.10 15.93 8.70
CA VAL A 75 -0.12 17.21 9.40
C VAL A 75 1.16 18.04 9.38
N ALA A 76 2.31 17.42 9.65
CA ALA A 76 3.58 18.13 9.65
C ALA A 76 3.95 18.65 8.25
N GLU A 77 3.67 17.90 7.20
CA GLU A 77 3.80 18.36 5.81
C GLU A 77 2.91 19.57 5.56
N LEU A 78 1.60 19.45 5.84
CA LEU A 78 0.63 20.52 5.64
C LEU A 78 1.03 21.82 6.35
N VAL A 79 1.50 21.73 7.59
CA VAL A 79 1.90 22.89 8.39
C VAL A 79 3.19 23.52 7.86
N ARG A 80 4.15 22.71 7.40
CA ARG A 80 5.46 23.21 6.91
C ARG A 80 5.41 23.77 5.50
N THR A 81 4.64 23.14 4.61
CA THR A 81 4.64 23.43 3.16
C THR A 81 3.37 24.15 2.70
N GLY A 82 2.33 24.15 3.52
CA GLY A 82 0.99 24.61 3.16
C GLY A 82 0.19 23.60 2.33
N GLN A 83 0.77 22.45 1.99
CA GLN A 83 0.18 21.43 1.13
C GLN A 83 0.26 20.05 1.78
N MET A 84 -0.74 19.20 1.53
CA MET A 84 -0.76 17.81 1.98
C MET A 84 -0.70 16.90 0.76
N GLY A 85 0.42 16.22 0.56
CA GLY A 85 0.66 15.40 -0.64
C GLY A 85 -0.35 14.26 -0.78
N LEU A 86 -0.82 13.72 0.35
CA LEU A 86 -1.90 12.73 0.36
C LEU A 86 -3.20 13.29 -0.22
N LEU A 87 -3.61 14.48 0.23
CA LEU A 87 -4.84 15.12 -0.21
C LEU A 87 -4.78 15.43 -1.71
N GLN A 88 -3.67 16.01 -2.17
CA GLN A 88 -3.41 16.26 -3.59
C GLN A 88 -3.47 14.98 -4.42
N ARG A 89 -2.92 13.87 -3.92
CA ARG A 89 -3.01 12.58 -4.61
C ARG A 89 -4.44 12.06 -4.70
N LEU A 90 -5.22 12.19 -3.63
CA LEU A 90 -6.62 11.75 -3.59
C LEU A 90 -7.52 12.63 -4.46
N GLU A 91 -7.22 13.92 -4.56
CA GLU A 91 -7.87 14.90 -5.45
C GLU A 91 -7.41 14.76 -6.92
N GLY A 92 -6.38 13.93 -7.17
CA GLY A 92 -5.85 13.66 -8.51
C GLY A 92 -4.80 14.68 -9.00
N GLU A 93 -4.39 15.62 -8.15
CA GLU A 93 -3.36 16.64 -8.43
C GLU A 93 -1.93 16.08 -8.38
N SER A 94 -1.67 15.07 -7.55
CA SER A 94 -0.40 14.31 -7.51
C SER A 94 -0.67 12.85 -7.86
N SER A 95 -0.75 12.55 -9.15
CA SER A 95 -1.00 11.18 -9.59
C SER A 95 0.19 10.26 -9.23
N PRO A 96 -0.02 8.95 -9.03
CA PRO A 96 1.07 7.98 -8.86
C PRO A 96 2.17 8.13 -9.92
N GLU A 97 1.79 8.44 -11.15
CA GLU A 97 2.68 8.75 -12.26
C GLU A 97 3.54 10.00 -11.98
N GLY A 98 2.97 11.07 -11.43
CA GLY A 98 3.73 12.24 -10.99
C GLY A 98 4.77 11.92 -9.92
N LEU A 99 4.41 11.08 -8.95
CA LEU A 99 5.34 10.62 -7.91
C LEU A 99 6.50 9.81 -8.50
N LEU A 100 6.21 8.85 -9.38
CA LEU A 100 7.23 8.03 -10.04
C LEU A 100 8.09 8.87 -10.98
N ALA A 101 7.50 9.83 -11.70
CA ALA A 101 8.20 10.74 -12.58
C ALA A 101 9.15 11.69 -11.83
N SER A 102 8.99 11.83 -10.50
CA SER A 102 9.94 12.57 -9.66
C SER A 102 11.28 11.87 -9.50
N VAL A 103 11.44 10.63 -9.95
CA VAL A 103 12.69 9.88 -9.91
C VAL A 103 13.50 10.17 -11.18
N PRO A 104 14.71 10.76 -11.08
CA PRO A 104 15.61 10.90 -12.22
C PRO A 104 15.75 9.61 -13.02
N GLY A 105 15.52 9.68 -14.34
CA GLY A 105 15.51 8.52 -15.23
C GLY A 105 14.11 7.94 -15.50
N ILE A 106 13.08 8.39 -14.79
CA ILE A 106 11.67 8.06 -15.03
C ILE A 106 10.95 9.32 -15.50
N GLY A 107 10.70 9.42 -16.80
CA GLY A 107 9.87 10.50 -17.35
C GLY A 107 8.36 10.23 -17.18
N PRO A 108 7.48 11.20 -17.48
CA PRO A 108 6.03 11.05 -17.33
C PRO A 108 5.44 9.84 -18.05
N GLU A 109 5.89 9.54 -19.27
CA GLU A 109 5.44 8.37 -20.03
C GLU A 109 5.88 7.05 -19.40
N LEU A 110 7.13 6.99 -18.92
CA LEU A 110 7.66 5.81 -18.25
C LEU A 110 6.98 5.61 -16.89
N ALA A 111 6.76 6.68 -16.13
CA ALA A 111 6.02 6.63 -14.88
C ALA A 111 4.59 6.11 -15.08
N LYS A 112 3.93 6.57 -16.14
CA LYS A 112 2.62 6.06 -16.54
C LYS A 112 2.66 4.56 -16.86
N ARG A 113 3.61 4.11 -17.68
CA ARG A 113 3.78 2.67 -17.99
C ARG A 113 4.10 1.85 -16.74
N ILE A 114 5.02 2.29 -15.89
CA ILE A 114 5.36 1.60 -14.64
C ILE A 114 4.12 1.45 -13.75
N HIS A 115 3.32 2.51 -13.64
CA HIS A 115 2.09 2.45 -12.87
C HIS A 115 1.03 1.55 -13.54
N GLU A 116 0.85 1.62 -14.86
CA GLU A 116 -0.13 0.83 -15.61
C GLU A 116 0.21 -0.66 -15.73
N ASP A 117 1.49 -0.98 -15.89
CA ASP A 117 1.99 -2.34 -16.11
C ASP A 117 2.24 -3.07 -14.79
N LEU A 118 2.72 -2.36 -13.75
CA LEU A 118 3.17 -2.98 -12.50
C LEU A 118 2.32 -2.61 -11.26
N ASP A 119 1.30 -1.76 -11.39
CA ASP A 119 0.50 -1.19 -10.30
C ASP A 119 1.34 -0.54 -9.18
N ILE A 120 2.50 -0.03 -9.57
CA ILE A 120 3.40 0.62 -8.62
C ILE A 120 2.87 2.03 -8.39
N THR A 121 2.54 2.33 -7.14
CA THR A 121 2.00 3.64 -6.74
C THR A 121 2.90 4.38 -5.75
N THR A 122 3.98 3.74 -5.31
CA THR A 122 4.89 4.25 -4.28
C THR A 122 6.35 4.09 -4.71
N LEU A 123 7.23 4.92 -4.14
CA LEU A 123 8.68 4.85 -4.41
C LEU A 123 9.31 3.58 -3.81
N GLU A 124 8.73 3.05 -2.73
CA GLU A 124 9.15 1.79 -2.10
C GLU A 124 8.80 0.59 -2.98
N ALA A 125 7.60 0.55 -3.56
CA ALA A 125 7.24 -0.50 -4.51
C ALA A 125 8.07 -0.41 -5.78
N LEU A 126 8.44 0.82 -6.20
CA LEU A 126 9.37 1.05 -7.30
C LEU A 126 10.80 0.56 -6.98
N GLU A 127 11.30 0.79 -5.77
CA GLU A 127 12.62 0.28 -5.31
C GLU A 127 12.62 -1.25 -5.36
N LEU A 128 11.57 -1.89 -4.84
CA LEU A 128 11.47 -3.34 -4.87
C LEU A 128 11.45 -3.88 -6.32
N ALA A 129 10.63 -3.28 -7.19
CA ALA A 129 10.54 -3.65 -8.60
C ALA A 129 11.84 -3.43 -9.38
N SER A 130 12.67 -2.51 -8.89
CA SER A 130 14.00 -2.27 -9.43
C SER A 130 14.98 -3.38 -9.02
N HIS A 131 14.84 -4.00 -7.84
CA HIS A 131 15.68 -5.10 -7.37
C HIS A 131 15.28 -6.47 -7.92
N ASP A 132 13.99 -6.74 -8.09
CA ASP A 132 13.48 -8.04 -8.55
C ASP A 132 13.39 -8.16 -10.09
N GLY A 133 13.84 -7.14 -10.81
CA GLY A 133 13.89 -7.11 -12.28
C GLY A 133 12.54 -6.84 -12.96
N ARG A 134 11.45 -6.59 -12.21
CA ARG A 134 10.15 -6.22 -12.81
C ARG A 134 10.24 -4.94 -13.63
N LEU A 135 11.05 -3.97 -13.21
CA LEU A 135 11.24 -2.75 -13.97
C LEU A 135 11.86 -3.01 -15.34
N GLU A 136 12.74 -4.00 -15.48
CA GLU A 136 13.40 -4.32 -16.75
C GLU A 136 12.46 -4.93 -17.81
N ARG A 137 11.25 -5.32 -17.37
CA ARG A 137 10.19 -5.86 -18.24
C ARG A 137 9.24 -4.78 -18.76
N VAL A 138 9.35 -3.55 -18.24
CA VAL A 138 8.56 -2.41 -18.73
C VAL A 138 9.17 -1.90 -20.03
N GLU A 139 8.35 -1.76 -21.07
CA GLU A 139 8.81 -1.30 -22.37
C GLU A 139 9.45 0.10 -22.27
N GLY A 140 10.71 0.22 -22.72
CA GLY A 140 11.50 1.45 -22.59
C GLY A 140 12.35 1.51 -21.32
N PHE A 141 12.38 0.44 -20.52
CA PHE A 141 13.10 0.38 -19.26
C PHE A 141 14.17 -0.73 -19.30
N GLY A 142 15.38 -0.36 -19.73
CA GLY A 142 16.51 -1.30 -19.83
C GLY A 142 17.24 -1.54 -18.50
N PRO A 143 18.09 -2.58 -18.43
CA PRO A 143 18.81 -2.98 -17.20
C PRO A 143 19.67 -1.85 -16.61
N ARG A 144 20.31 -1.04 -17.46
CA ARG A 144 21.08 0.15 -17.03
C ARG A 144 20.22 1.21 -16.35
N ARG A 145 18.98 1.41 -16.83
CA ARG A 145 18.06 2.40 -16.25
C ARG A 145 17.47 1.88 -14.95
N ALA A 146 17.17 0.59 -14.86
CA ALA A 146 16.80 -0.06 -13.60
C ALA A 146 17.89 0.06 -12.54
N GLU A 147 19.15 -0.10 -12.93
CA GLU A 147 20.30 0.12 -12.03
C GLU A 147 20.40 1.57 -11.54
N GLN A 148 20.28 2.54 -12.45
CA GLN A 148 20.30 3.96 -12.07
C GLN A 148 19.15 4.32 -11.13
N VAL A 149 17.96 3.80 -11.40
CA VAL A 149 16.78 3.99 -10.54
C VAL A 149 16.97 3.31 -9.18
N ARG A 150 17.55 2.10 -9.13
CA ARG A 150 17.96 1.42 -7.88
C ARG A 150 18.85 2.34 -7.03
N GLU A 151 19.91 2.90 -7.61
CA GLU A 151 20.86 3.76 -6.89
C GLU A 151 20.21 5.04 -6.37
N VAL A 152 19.39 5.70 -7.20
CA VAL A 152 18.69 6.93 -6.82
C VAL A 152 17.70 6.67 -5.69
N LEU A 153 16.94 5.57 -5.77
CA LEU A 153 15.98 5.19 -4.73
C LEU A 153 16.69 4.75 -3.46
N ALA A 154 17.78 4.00 -3.55
CA ALA A 154 18.60 3.63 -2.39
C ALA A 154 19.16 4.86 -1.67
N ALA A 155 19.53 5.93 -2.39
CA ALA A 155 19.96 7.18 -1.78
C ALA A 155 18.79 7.98 -1.18
N ARG A 156 17.66 8.06 -1.90
CA ARG A 156 16.48 8.85 -1.52
C ARG A 156 15.72 8.24 -0.34
N LEU A 157 15.59 6.92 -0.32
CA LEU A 157 14.95 6.13 0.73
C LEU A 157 15.95 5.70 1.82
N GLY A 158 17.25 5.68 1.52
CA GLY A 158 18.31 5.26 2.43
C GLY A 158 18.44 6.10 3.70
N ARG A 159 18.08 7.39 3.68
CA ARG A 159 18.01 8.20 4.90
C ARG A 159 16.90 7.73 5.84
N ASN A 160 15.71 7.46 5.30
CA ASN A 160 14.60 6.86 6.04
C ASN A 160 14.93 5.43 6.49
N ARG A 161 15.65 4.65 5.67
CA ARG A 161 16.09 3.30 6.02
C ARG A 161 17.11 3.33 7.17
N ARG A 162 18.10 4.23 7.16
CA ARG A 162 19.08 4.39 8.26
C ARG A 162 18.45 4.90 9.55
N GLU A 163 17.43 5.75 9.46
CA GLU A 163 16.66 6.22 10.61
C GLU A 163 15.76 5.11 11.17
N ARG A 164 15.12 4.32 10.29
CA ARG A 164 14.43 3.08 10.65
C ARG A 164 15.39 2.03 11.20
N GLU A 165 16.60 1.88 10.67
CA GLU A 165 17.64 0.96 11.13
C GLU A 165 18.22 1.37 12.48
N ARG A 166 18.40 2.67 12.73
CA ARG A 166 18.75 3.20 14.06
C ARG A 166 17.62 3.02 15.08
N ALA A 167 16.37 3.06 14.64
CA ALA A 167 15.22 2.67 15.46
C ALA A 167 15.16 1.13 15.67
N ARG A 168 15.51 0.33 14.66
CA ARG A 168 15.58 -1.16 14.71
C ARG A 168 16.68 -1.67 15.62
N SER A 169 17.85 -1.01 15.64
CA SER A 169 18.96 -1.37 16.54
C SER A 169 18.67 -1.08 18.03
N HIS A 170 17.56 -0.40 18.32
CA HIS A 170 16.97 -0.26 19.65
C HIS A 170 15.78 -1.23 19.91
N GLY A 171 15.61 -2.28 19.09
CA GLY A 171 14.76 -3.44 19.40
C GLY A 171 13.44 -3.57 18.64
N GLY A 172 13.45 -3.56 17.30
CA GLY A 172 12.24 -3.86 16.52
C GLY A 172 12.50 -4.85 15.38
N GLU A 173 11.85 -6.01 15.43
CA GLU A 173 11.57 -6.87 14.26
C GLU A 173 10.87 -6.05 13.17
N ASP A 174 10.93 -6.47 11.90
CA ASP A 174 10.07 -5.89 10.86
C ASP A 174 8.65 -5.78 11.43
N GLY A 175 8.04 -4.59 11.33
CA GLY A 175 6.72 -4.34 11.91
C GLY A 175 5.74 -5.46 11.53
N PRO A 176 4.68 -5.66 12.33
CA PRO A 176 3.76 -6.78 12.14
C PRO A 176 3.34 -6.83 10.66
N ARG A 177 3.40 -8.01 10.06
CA ARG A 177 2.93 -8.24 8.68
C ARG A 177 2.13 -9.53 8.64
N PRO A 178 1.07 -9.64 7.81
CA PRO A 178 0.32 -10.88 7.67
C PRO A 178 1.25 -12.04 7.29
N SER A 179 0.99 -13.23 7.82
CA SER A 179 1.72 -14.44 7.42
C SER A 179 1.37 -14.84 5.98
N VAL A 180 2.24 -15.58 5.30
CA VAL A 180 1.91 -16.15 3.98
C VAL A 180 0.66 -17.03 4.05
N ALA A 181 0.50 -17.81 5.12
CA ALA A 181 -0.69 -18.64 5.32
C ALA A 181 -1.97 -17.80 5.36
N LEU A 182 -1.96 -16.67 6.07
CA LEU A 182 -3.10 -15.77 6.16
C LEU A 182 -3.40 -15.10 4.80
N LEU A 183 -2.38 -14.65 4.08
CA LEU A 183 -2.54 -14.05 2.74
C LEU A 183 -3.10 -15.07 1.73
N LEU A 184 -2.63 -16.32 1.75
CA LEU A 184 -3.14 -17.38 0.89
C LEU A 184 -4.57 -17.80 1.25
N LYS A 185 -4.94 -17.72 2.54
CA LYS A 185 -6.32 -17.92 3.00
C LYS A 185 -7.24 -16.83 2.45
N VAL A 186 -6.85 -15.56 2.57
CA VAL A 186 -7.61 -14.41 2.02
C VAL A 186 -7.72 -14.51 0.50
N ASP A 187 -6.67 -14.91 -0.21
CA ASP A 187 -6.72 -15.19 -1.66
C ASP A 187 -7.76 -16.25 -2.02
N ALA A 188 -7.72 -17.39 -1.32
CA ALA A 188 -8.65 -18.49 -1.56
C ALA A 188 -10.11 -18.10 -1.25
N ASP A 189 -10.34 -17.32 -0.18
CA ASP A 189 -11.67 -16.82 0.17
C ASP A 189 -12.21 -15.87 -0.88
N TYR A 190 -11.38 -14.88 -1.28
CA TYR A 190 -11.72 -13.91 -2.30
C TYR A 190 -12.11 -14.57 -3.62
N ARG A 191 -11.26 -15.47 -4.15
CA ARG A 191 -11.52 -16.12 -5.44
C ARG A 191 -12.80 -16.95 -5.41
N ARG A 192 -13.03 -17.73 -4.35
CA ARG A 192 -14.24 -18.55 -4.17
C ARG A 192 -15.52 -17.69 -4.17
N ARG A 193 -15.52 -16.58 -3.42
CA ARG A 193 -16.68 -15.67 -3.32
C ARG A 193 -16.87 -14.83 -4.58
N ALA A 194 -15.79 -14.48 -5.26
CA ALA A 194 -15.84 -13.81 -6.56
C ALA A 194 -16.49 -14.70 -7.63
N GLU A 195 -16.08 -15.98 -7.70
CA GLU A 195 -16.65 -16.98 -8.60
C GLU A 195 -18.13 -17.26 -8.30
N ALA A 196 -18.49 -17.33 -7.02
CA ALA A 196 -19.88 -17.48 -6.59
C ALA A 196 -20.75 -16.22 -6.82
N GLY A 197 -20.14 -15.09 -7.20
CA GLY A 197 -20.86 -13.83 -7.42
C GLY A 197 -21.36 -13.14 -6.15
N GLU A 198 -20.79 -13.47 -4.99
CA GLU A 198 -21.23 -12.98 -3.67
C GLU A 198 -20.65 -11.61 -3.30
N LEU A 199 -19.63 -11.16 -4.03
CA LEU A 199 -18.90 -9.93 -3.74
C LEU A 199 -19.53 -8.71 -4.42
N ARG A 200 -19.54 -7.58 -3.70
CA ARG A 200 -19.87 -6.28 -4.30
C ARG A 200 -18.90 -5.98 -5.42
N ARG A 201 -19.43 -5.49 -6.55
CA ARG A 201 -18.62 -5.04 -7.67
C ARG A 201 -18.48 -3.52 -7.65
N ILE A 202 -17.30 -3.04 -8.06
CA ILE A 202 -17.03 -1.63 -8.29
C ILE A 202 -16.81 -1.39 -9.78
N ALA A 203 -17.02 -0.16 -10.23
CA ALA A 203 -16.62 0.28 -11.55
C ALA A 203 -15.17 0.76 -11.47
N PRO A 204 -14.18 -0.03 -11.93
CA PRO A 204 -12.81 0.43 -11.91
C PRO A 204 -12.64 1.62 -12.85
N LYS A 205 -11.78 2.57 -12.51
CA LYS A 205 -11.51 3.76 -13.33
C LYS A 205 -10.65 3.45 -14.56
N ARG A 206 -9.84 2.39 -14.50
CA ARG A 206 -8.91 1.97 -15.56
C ARG A 206 -9.45 0.73 -16.27
N PHE A 207 -9.13 0.59 -17.56
CA PHE A 207 -9.58 -0.52 -18.41
C PHE A 207 -11.10 -0.80 -18.33
N ASN A 208 -11.89 0.27 -18.19
CA ASN A 208 -13.35 0.19 -18.08
C ASN A 208 -14.03 1.28 -18.93
N PRO A 209 -13.99 1.15 -20.26
CA PRO A 209 -14.58 2.16 -21.16
C PRO A 209 -16.10 2.27 -21.00
N SER A 210 -16.78 1.22 -20.53
CA SER A 210 -18.22 1.23 -20.28
C SER A 210 -18.62 1.91 -18.96
N GLY A 211 -17.68 2.06 -18.02
CA GLY A 211 -17.97 2.58 -16.68
C GLY A 211 -18.82 1.65 -15.82
N GLU A 212 -19.04 0.40 -16.24
CA GLU A 212 -19.87 -0.56 -15.52
C GLU A 212 -19.15 -1.13 -14.30
N ALA A 213 -19.93 -1.52 -13.28
CA ALA A 213 -19.41 -2.14 -12.08
C ALA A 213 -19.20 -3.64 -12.28
N TRP A 214 -17.98 -4.04 -12.66
CA TRP A 214 -17.64 -5.42 -12.96
C TRP A 214 -16.57 -6.03 -12.04
N LEU A 215 -15.77 -5.23 -11.34
CA LEU A 215 -14.64 -5.74 -10.54
C LEU A 215 -15.09 -6.11 -9.12
N PRO A 216 -15.08 -7.40 -8.73
CA PRO A 216 -15.43 -7.79 -7.36
C PRO A 216 -14.41 -7.26 -6.35
N VAL A 217 -14.90 -6.84 -5.19
CA VAL A 217 -14.08 -6.37 -4.07
C VAL A 217 -14.54 -7.05 -2.79
N MET A 218 -13.60 -7.64 -2.06
CA MET A 218 -13.84 -8.19 -0.74
C MET A 218 -13.18 -7.32 0.31
N ARG A 219 -13.87 -7.15 1.44
CA ARG A 219 -13.29 -6.67 2.69
C ARG A 219 -13.49 -7.75 3.74
N GLU A 220 -12.46 -8.02 4.52
CA GLU A 220 -12.50 -9.02 5.58
C GLU A 220 -11.64 -8.53 6.75
N HIS A 221 -12.03 -8.90 7.96
CA HIS A 221 -11.22 -8.71 9.16
C HIS A 221 -10.90 -10.09 9.69
N VAL A 222 -9.60 -10.41 9.79
CA VAL A 222 -9.13 -11.73 10.25
C VAL A 222 -7.99 -11.50 11.23
N ASP A 223 -8.12 -12.09 12.42
CA ASP A 223 -7.26 -11.80 13.57
C ASP A 223 -7.26 -10.28 13.84
N ASP A 224 -6.09 -9.65 13.89
CA ASP A 224 -5.97 -8.19 14.07
C ASP A 224 -5.86 -7.42 12.75
N TRP A 225 -5.96 -8.11 11.60
CA TRP A 225 -5.74 -7.52 10.28
C TRP A 225 -7.05 -7.20 9.59
N ASN A 226 -7.13 -5.99 9.03
CA ASN A 226 -8.10 -5.66 8.01
C ASN A 226 -7.51 -6.00 6.64
N PHE A 227 -8.33 -6.57 5.76
CA PHE A 227 -7.97 -6.90 4.38
C PHE A 227 -8.95 -6.29 3.40
N ARG A 228 -8.42 -5.88 2.25
CA ARG A 228 -9.20 -5.61 1.04
C ARG A 228 -8.57 -6.35 -0.13
N ALA A 229 -9.34 -7.22 -0.78
CA ALA A 229 -8.89 -8.02 -1.92
C ALA A 229 -9.70 -7.68 -3.18
N LEU A 230 -9.00 -7.60 -4.31
CA LEU A 230 -9.59 -7.45 -5.65
C LEU A 230 -8.67 -8.05 -6.71
N PHE A 231 -9.22 -8.36 -7.88
CA PHE A 231 -8.41 -8.79 -9.00
C PHE A 231 -7.60 -7.64 -9.58
N SER A 232 -6.38 -7.94 -10.04
CA SER A 232 -5.51 -7.00 -10.72
C SER A 232 -6.16 -6.54 -12.02
N ASN A 233 -6.36 -5.23 -12.14
CA ASN A 233 -6.91 -4.59 -13.34
C ASN A 233 -5.83 -3.75 -14.04
N THR A 234 -4.66 -4.34 -14.25
CA THR A 234 -3.47 -3.72 -14.88
C THR A 234 -3.31 -4.15 -16.34
N ALA A 235 -2.61 -3.36 -17.15
CA ALA A 235 -2.34 -3.70 -18.55
C ALA A 235 -1.69 -5.08 -18.69
N LEU A 236 -0.74 -5.37 -17.79
CA LEU A 236 -0.02 -6.65 -17.77
C LEU A 236 -0.92 -7.83 -17.41
N ALA A 237 -1.87 -7.65 -16.48
CA ALA A 237 -2.85 -8.69 -16.17
C ALA A 237 -3.76 -8.97 -17.36
N HIS A 238 -4.21 -7.94 -18.09
CA HIS A 238 -4.98 -8.11 -19.33
C HIS A 238 -4.16 -8.78 -20.44
N GLN A 239 -2.90 -8.38 -20.63
CA GLN A 239 -2.02 -9.00 -21.64
C GLN A 239 -1.70 -10.46 -21.35
N GLN A 240 -1.64 -10.84 -20.07
CA GLN A 240 -1.36 -12.20 -19.64
C GLN A 240 -2.63 -13.02 -19.37
N ASP A 241 -3.81 -12.49 -19.69
CA ASP A 241 -5.10 -13.13 -19.41
C ASP A 241 -5.23 -13.60 -17.95
N ALA A 242 -4.76 -12.76 -17.03
CA ALA A 242 -4.62 -13.05 -15.60
C ALA A 242 -5.48 -12.12 -14.73
N THR A 243 -6.51 -11.51 -15.32
CA THR A 243 -7.44 -10.56 -14.66
C THR A 243 -8.42 -11.24 -13.70
N ASP A 244 -8.44 -12.56 -13.67
CA ASP A 244 -9.14 -13.42 -12.72
C ASP A 244 -8.17 -14.34 -11.94
N ASP A 245 -6.86 -14.21 -12.16
CA ASP A 245 -5.81 -14.95 -11.45
C ASP A 245 -5.08 -14.08 -10.42
N TRP A 246 -4.66 -12.87 -10.79
CA TRP A 246 -3.83 -12.04 -9.92
C TRP A 246 -4.70 -11.32 -8.90
N VAL A 247 -4.51 -11.62 -7.62
CA VAL A 247 -5.27 -11.00 -6.53
C VAL A 247 -4.38 -10.02 -5.80
N VAL A 248 -4.78 -8.74 -5.78
CA VAL A 248 -4.13 -7.70 -4.99
C VAL A 248 -4.81 -7.66 -3.63
N ILE A 249 -4.04 -7.90 -2.57
CA ILE A 249 -4.48 -7.90 -1.17
C ILE A 249 -3.83 -6.72 -0.47
N TYR A 250 -4.63 -5.70 -0.18
CA TYR A 250 -4.30 -4.63 0.73
C TYR A 250 -4.55 -5.09 2.16
N PHE A 251 -3.69 -4.68 3.08
CA PHE A 251 -3.84 -4.98 4.50
C PHE A 251 -3.50 -3.77 5.35
N ASP A 252 -4.16 -3.67 6.51
CA ASP A 252 -3.81 -2.73 7.57
C ASP A 252 -4.05 -3.34 8.97
N GLN A 253 -3.22 -2.92 9.92
CA GLN A 253 -3.35 -3.13 11.36
C GLN A 253 -2.69 -1.93 12.05
N ASP A 254 -3.47 -1.16 12.81
CA ASP A 254 -3.02 0.07 13.48
C ASP A 254 -2.30 1.04 12.52
N ASP A 255 -1.01 1.32 12.76
CA ASP A 255 -0.18 2.21 11.94
C ASP A 255 0.57 1.48 10.79
N VAL A 256 0.31 0.18 10.61
CA VAL A 256 0.96 -0.63 9.58
C VAL A 256 -0.03 -0.91 8.45
N GLU A 257 0.35 -0.54 7.23
CA GLU A 257 -0.39 -0.88 6.02
C GLU A 257 0.56 -1.40 4.94
N GLY A 258 0.01 -2.15 4.00
CA GLY A 258 0.74 -2.60 2.83
C GLY A 258 -0.15 -3.31 1.83
N GLN A 259 0.49 -3.87 0.82
CA GLN A 259 -0.17 -4.74 -0.15
C GLN A 259 0.74 -5.87 -0.57
N TYR A 260 0.13 -6.99 -0.95
CA TYR A 260 0.78 -8.09 -1.64
C TYR A 260 -0.07 -8.52 -2.84
N THR A 261 0.58 -9.05 -3.87
CA THR A 261 -0.11 -9.70 -4.98
C THR A 261 0.09 -11.20 -4.89
N VAL A 262 -1.01 -11.95 -4.91
CA VAL A 262 -1.01 -13.41 -5.01
C VAL A 262 -1.27 -13.79 -6.45
N VAL A 263 -0.46 -14.70 -6.99
CA VAL A 263 -0.54 -15.17 -8.38
C VAL A 263 -0.37 -16.68 -8.44
N THR A 264 -0.81 -17.28 -9.54
CA THR A 264 -0.44 -18.67 -9.84
C THR A 264 0.98 -18.69 -10.39
N SER A 265 1.86 -19.48 -9.78
CA SER A 265 3.21 -19.68 -10.31
C SER A 265 3.18 -20.68 -11.46
N HIS A 266 3.91 -20.38 -12.53
CA HIS A 266 4.07 -21.26 -13.70
C HIS A 266 5.49 -21.81 -13.83
N VAL A 267 6.33 -21.63 -12.79
CA VAL A 267 7.75 -21.97 -12.84
C VAL A 267 8.23 -22.61 -11.54
N GLY A 268 9.25 -23.45 -11.67
CA GLY A 268 9.99 -24.00 -10.53
C GLY A 268 9.16 -24.92 -9.62
N PRO A 269 9.61 -25.13 -8.36
CA PRO A 269 9.00 -26.06 -7.42
C PRO A 269 7.58 -25.66 -6.97
N LEU A 270 7.17 -24.41 -7.19
CA LEU A 270 5.84 -23.90 -6.90
C LEU A 270 4.90 -23.91 -8.11
N ASN A 271 5.26 -24.57 -9.22
CA ASN A 271 4.43 -24.62 -10.42
C ASN A 271 3.00 -25.10 -10.10
N GLY A 272 2.00 -24.32 -10.55
CA GLY A 272 0.58 -24.54 -10.29
C GLY A 272 0.10 -24.12 -8.90
N ARG A 273 0.98 -23.61 -8.03
CA ARG A 273 0.61 -23.13 -6.68
C ARG A 273 0.35 -21.64 -6.66
N ARG A 274 -0.45 -21.19 -5.69
CA ARG A 274 -0.66 -19.77 -5.38
C ARG A 274 0.54 -19.25 -4.60
N VAL A 275 1.10 -18.13 -5.03
CA VAL A 275 2.35 -17.60 -4.46
C VAL A 275 2.17 -16.12 -4.17
N VAL A 276 2.54 -15.71 -2.97
CA VAL A 276 2.65 -14.30 -2.58
C VAL A 276 3.93 -13.75 -3.21
N ARG A 277 3.81 -12.84 -4.18
CA ARG A 277 4.97 -12.25 -4.87
C ARG A 277 5.91 -11.57 -3.90
N GLY A 278 7.21 -11.86 -4.03
CA GLY A 278 8.27 -11.36 -3.15
C GLY A 278 8.39 -12.11 -1.82
N ARG A 279 7.65 -13.21 -1.64
CA ARG A 279 7.71 -14.10 -0.48
C ARG A 279 7.74 -15.58 -0.91
N GLU A 280 8.39 -15.86 -2.03
CA GLU A 280 8.47 -17.18 -2.65
C GLU A 280 9.07 -18.24 -1.72
N ASP A 281 10.14 -17.89 -0.98
CA ASP A 281 10.77 -18.80 -0.01
C ASP A 281 9.84 -19.15 1.15
N GLU A 282 9.04 -18.18 1.61
CA GLU A 282 8.04 -18.41 2.65
C GLU A 282 6.86 -19.26 2.12
N CYS A 283 6.48 -19.10 0.86
CA CYS A 283 5.49 -19.94 0.18
C CYS A 283 6.00 -21.39 0.02
N LEU A 284 7.26 -21.56 -0.35
CA LEU A 284 7.93 -22.86 -0.39
C LEU A 284 7.85 -23.56 0.97
N ALA A 285 8.21 -22.86 2.04
CA ALA A 285 8.15 -23.40 3.40
C ALA A 285 6.71 -23.73 3.83
N TYR A 286 5.74 -22.89 3.46
CA TYR A 286 4.32 -23.12 3.73
C TYR A 286 3.84 -24.43 3.08
N TYR A 287 4.07 -24.61 1.77
CA TYR A 287 3.61 -25.80 1.06
C TYR A 287 4.36 -27.08 1.45
N ALA A 288 5.64 -26.98 1.82
CA ALA A 288 6.38 -28.11 2.37
C ALA A 288 5.76 -28.62 3.68
N ARG A 289 5.33 -27.70 4.56
CA ARG A 289 4.62 -28.04 5.81
C ARG A 289 3.24 -28.61 5.55
N GLU A 290 2.49 -28.04 4.59
CA GLU A 290 1.17 -28.54 4.21
C GLU A 290 1.24 -29.97 3.66
N HIS A 291 2.24 -30.26 2.83
CA HIS A 291 2.49 -31.61 2.30
C HIS A 291 2.83 -32.60 3.42
N ALA A 292 3.75 -32.24 4.31
CA ALA A 292 4.11 -33.08 5.45
C ALA A 292 2.94 -33.35 6.40
N ALA A 293 2.01 -32.40 6.56
CA ALA A 293 0.79 -32.57 7.35
C ALA A 293 -0.22 -33.52 6.69
N HIS A 294 -0.29 -33.54 5.35
CA HIS A 294 -1.16 -34.47 4.61
C HIS A 294 -0.58 -35.90 4.52
N GLU A 295 0.75 -36.06 4.57
CA GLU A 295 1.42 -37.37 4.53
C GLU A 295 1.58 -38.03 5.91
N ALA A 296 1.22 -37.34 7.01
CA ALA A 296 1.23 -37.93 8.33
C ALA A 296 0.19 -39.08 8.40
N PRO A 297 0.61 -40.34 8.65
CA PRO A 297 -0.33 -41.46 8.69
C PRO A 297 -1.34 -41.27 9.83
N HIS A 298 -2.62 -41.51 9.54
CA HIS A 298 -3.67 -41.67 10.56
C HIS A 298 -3.26 -42.77 11.54
N ALA A 299 -2.65 -42.41 12.65
CA ALA A 299 -2.40 -43.31 13.76
C ALA A 299 -3.67 -43.38 14.63
N GLY A 300 -4.36 -44.52 14.55
CA GLY A 300 -5.54 -44.90 15.34
C GLY A 300 -6.84 -44.74 14.54
N ALA A 301 -7.56 -45.77 14.09
CA ALA A 301 -7.98 -47.04 14.73
C ALA A 301 -8.65 -46.83 16.08
#